data_AF-A0A543HXW1-F1
#
_entry.id   AF-A0A543HXW1-F1
#
_cell.length_a   1.000
_cell.length_b   1.000
_cell.length_c   1.000
_cell.angle_alpha   90.00
_cell.angle_beta   90.00
_cell.angle_gamma   90.00
#
_symmetry.space_group_name_H-M   'P 1'
#
loop_
_entity.id
_entity.type
_entity.pdbx_description
1 polymer ?
#
loop_
_entity_poly.entity_id
_entity_poly.type
_entity_poly.pdbx_seq_one_letter_code
_entity_poly.pdbx_strand_id
1 'polypeptide(L)'
;MNTETFSLGDAAQLAVVTRSGFIESRHAGSAVVLDSEGEVIRELGNPHALIYPRSCLKPLQALAVLTSGVALPPELSVIAMASHSGTANHLALVQHILDLGRIPVSALQCPADIPIDRESRGQVLRERLAPSPMFMNCSGKHAAMLLACVVNGWPLESYLNNDHPLQVHIRDTVQRFSGEKVSATGVDGCGAPVHALSLVGLARAIRRIVTSSVSSPFPLHRTAAELYQSALNHGWIIDGPGRPNTVVIDRLGVFAKFGAEGVMVMGAPNGTTVALKVLDGNLRAASVASLELLVDAAALTRAAVDDVLPYLGLGVTGGSEVVGEVRATI
;
A
#
# COMPACT_ATOMS: atom_id res chain seq x y z
N MET A 1 -25.20 -3.76 -9.41
CA MET A 1 -23.85 -3.33 -8.95
C MET A 1 -23.20 -4.56 -8.36
N ASN A 2 -21.96 -4.86 -8.74
CA ASN A 2 -21.22 -5.97 -8.15
C ASN A 2 -20.83 -5.57 -6.73
N THR A 3 -21.37 -6.26 -5.72
CA THR A 3 -21.16 -5.93 -4.30
C THR A 3 -20.13 -6.83 -3.62
N GLU A 4 -19.47 -7.69 -4.39
CA GLU A 4 -18.53 -8.70 -3.91
C GLU A 4 -17.30 -8.81 -4.83
N THR A 5 -16.24 -9.40 -4.28
CA THR A 5 -15.03 -9.79 -5.02
C THR A 5 -15.28 -11.09 -5.80
N PHE A 6 -14.35 -11.46 -6.68
CA PHE A 6 -14.35 -12.75 -7.39
C PHE A 6 -14.42 -13.96 -6.44
N SER A 7 -15.00 -15.06 -6.95
CA SER A 7 -15.19 -16.30 -6.19
C SER A 7 -13.94 -17.19 -6.20
N LEU A 8 -13.94 -18.26 -5.40
CA LEU A 8 -12.91 -19.30 -5.46
C LEU A 8 -12.83 -20.00 -6.82
N GLY A 9 -13.96 -20.11 -7.55
CA GLY A 9 -13.99 -20.72 -8.88
C GLY A 9 -13.28 -19.88 -9.94
N ASP A 10 -13.15 -18.58 -9.69
CA ASP A 10 -12.48 -17.61 -10.55
C ASP A 10 -11.04 -17.30 -10.08
N ALA A 11 -10.53 -18.06 -9.11
CA ALA A 11 -9.22 -17.85 -8.50
C ALA A 11 -8.19 -18.89 -8.97
N ALA A 12 -6.94 -18.48 -9.04
CA ALA A 12 -5.78 -19.37 -9.21
C ALA A 12 -5.11 -19.63 -7.86
N GLN A 13 -4.42 -20.77 -7.72
CA GLN A 13 -3.57 -20.98 -6.55
C GLN A 13 -2.29 -20.16 -6.70
N LEU A 14 -2.06 -19.22 -5.79
CA LEU A 14 -0.90 -18.32 -5.82
C LEU A 14 0.26 -18.84 -4.97
N ALA A 15 -0.04 -19.44 -3.82
CA ALA A 15 0.96 -19.90 -2.87
C ALA A 15 0.47 -21.08 -2.03
N VAL A 16 1.41 -21.75 -1.37
CA VAL A 16 1.14 -22.79 -0.39
C VAL A 16 1.96 -22.57 0.87
N VAL A 17 1.45 -23.08 1.99
CA VAL A 17 2.21 -23.25 3.22
C VAL A 17 2.64 -24.70 3.29
N THR A 18 3.93 -24.94 3.45
CA THR A 18 4.48 -26.26 3.74
C THR A 18 4.87 -26.35 5.21
N ARG A 19 4.68 -27.54 5.80
CA ARG A 19 5.16 -27.90 7.14
C ARG A 19 5.68 -29.32 7.09
N SER A 20 6.96 -29.50 7.37
CA SER A 20 7.62 -30.81 7.40
C SER A 20 7.38 -31.64 6.13
N GLY A 21 7.40 -30.97 4.96
CA GLY A 21 7.14 -31.58 3.65
C GLY A 21 5.66 -31.74 3.27
N PHE A 22 4.72 -31.45 4.18
CA PHE A 22 3.27 -31.50 3.91
C PHE A 22 2.73 -30.14 3.49
N ILE A 23 1.88 -30.09 2.44
CA ILE A 23 1.16 -28.87 2.07
C ILE A 23 0.00 -28.68 3.05
N GLU A 24 0.20 -27.82 4.04
CA GLU A 24 -0.75 -27.54 5.12
C GLU A 24 -1.86 -26.58 4.68
N SER A 25 -1.55 -25.61 3.82
CA SER A 25 -2.53 -24.61 3.36
C SER A 25 -2.27 -24.20 1.91
N ARG A 26 -3.34 -23.77 1.23
CA ARG A 26 -3.31 -23.28 -0.15
C ARG A 26 -3.97 -21.92 -0.20
N HIS A 27 -3.29 -20.96 -0.82
CA HIS A 27 -3.75 -19.59 -0.94
C HIS A 27 -4.24 -19.35 -2.37
N ALA A 28 -5.54 -19.21 -2.53
CA ALA A 28 -6.18 -18.90 -3.80
C ALA A 28 -6.34 -17.37 -3.96
N GLY A 29 -6.23 -16.88 -5.20
CA GLY A 29 -6.34 -15.46 -5.49
C GLY A 29 -6.34 -15.15 -6.97
N SER A 30 -6.20 -13.87 -7.30
CA SER A 30 -6.02 -13.39 -8.67
C SER A 30 -4.83 -12.44 -8.72
N ALA A 31 -4.15 -12.39 -9.87
CA ALA A 31 -3.01 -11.53 -10.12
C ALA A 31 -2.97 -11.07 -11.57
N VAL A 32 -2.35 -9.91 -11.79
CA VAL A 32 -2.03 -9.39 -13.12
C VAL A 32 -0.61 -8.82 -13.11
N VAL A 33 0.09 -8.98 -14.23
CA VAL A 33 1.39 -8.36 -14.50
C VAL A 33 1.27 -7.48 -15.73
N LEU A 34 1.65 -6.21 -15.59
CA LEU A 34 1.78 -5.26 -16.69
C LEU A 34 3.25 -5.04 -17.01
N ASP A 35 3.57 -4.88 -18.30
CA ASP A 35 4.89 -4.42 -18.72
C ASP A 35 5.08 -2.90 -18.56
N SER A 36 6.24 -2.41 -19.00
CA SER A 36 6.62 -1.01 -19.00
C SER A 36 5.84 -0.14 -19.97
N GLU A 37 4.98 -0.70 -20.82
CA GLU A 37 4.14 -0.07 -21.83
C GLU A 37 2.66 -0.06 -21.39
N GLY A 38 2.33 -0.93 -20.42
CA GLY A 38 1.01 -1.04 -19.80
C GLY A 38 0.19 -2.19 -20.36
N GLU A 39 0.80 -3.04 -21.18
CA GLU A 39 0.17 -4.24 -21.71
C GLU A 39 0.17 -5.33 -20.66
N VAL A 40 -0.92 -6.11 -20.65
CA VAL A 40 -1.06 -7.27 -19.77
C VAL A 40 -0.20 -8.40 -20.32
N ILE A 41 0.84 -8.77 -19.60
CA ILE A 41 1.75 -9.87 -20.00
C ILE A 41 1.49 -11.17 -19.25
N ARG A 42 0.73 -11.12 -18.14
CA ARG A 42 0.28 -12.31 -17.41
C ARG A 42 -0.98 -12.03 -16.59
N GLU A 43 -1.89 -13.00 -16.59
CA GLU A 43 -3.10 -13.02 -15.75
C GLU A 43 -3.24 -14.36 -15.04
N LEU A 44 -3.72 -14.32 -13.80
CA LEU A 44 -4.06 -15.48 -12.99
C LEU A 44 -5.42 -15.24 -12.33
N GLY A 45 -6.34 -16.19 -12.43
CA GLY A 45 -7.72 -16.02 -11.96
C GLY A 45 -8.45 -14.91 -12.72
N ASN A 46 -9.29 -14.13 -12.02
CA ASN A 46 -10.05 -13.02 -12.60
C ASN A 46 -9.56 -11.64 -12.10
N PRO A 47 -8.54 -11.04 -12.74
CA PRO A 47 -7.98 -9.75 -12.30
C PRO A 47 -8.88 -8.56 -12.64
N HIS A 48 -9.92 -8.75 -13.45
CA HIS A 48 -10.90 -7.74 -13.81
C HIS A 48 -12.02 -7.57 -12.79
N ALA A 49 -12.17 -8.53 -11.89
CA ALA A 49 -13.13 -8.43 -10.80
C ALA A 49 -12.77 -7.26 -9.86
N LEU A 50 -13.81 -6.61 -9.34
CA LEU A 50 -13.64 -5.52 -8.41
C LEU A 50 -13.17 -6.04 -7.05
N ILE A 51 -12.17 -5.37 -6.50
CA ILE A 51 -11.71 -5.53 -5.13
C ILE A 51 -11.69 -4.16 -4.45
N TYR A 52 -11.65 -4.14 -3.12
CA TYR A 52 -11.17 -2.95 -2.41
C TYR A 52 -9.65 -3.03 -2.28
N PRO A 53 -8.86 -2.13 -2.89
CA PRO A 53 -7.40 -2.14 -2.79
C PRO A 53 -6.86 -1.87 -1.39
N ARG A 54 -7.72 -1.35 -0.49
CA ARG A 54 -7.36 -0.93 0.87
C ARG A 54 -6.15 0.00 0.83
N SER A 55 -5.14 -0.26 1.66
CA SER A 55 -3.94 0.59 1.75
C SER A 55 -3.10 0.65 0.47
N CYS A 56 -3.32 -0.19 -0.54
CA CYS A 56 -2.70 -0.02 -1.86
C CYS A 56 -3.16 1.27 -2.57
N LEU A 57 -4.28 1.88 -2.15
CA LEU A 57 -4.79 3.13 -2.72
C LEU A 57 -4.09 4.39 -2.20
N LYS A 58 -3.30 4.27 -1.11
CA LYS A 58 -2.66 5.42 -0.45
C LYS A 58 -1.71 6.24 -1.33
N PRO A 59 -0.95 5.68 -2.28
CA PRO A 59 -0.15 6.49 -3.20
C PRO A 59 -1.01 7.45 -4.04
N LEU A 60 -2.21 7.02 -4.46
CA LEU A 60 -3.16 7.86 -5.19
C LEU A 60 -3.79 8.92 -4.28
N GLN A 61 -4.06 8.58 -3.03
CA GLN A 61 -4.56 9.54 -2.02
C GLN A 61 -3.50 10.61 -1.70
N ALA A 62 -2.23 10.23 -1.55
CA ALA A 62 -1.14 11.17 -1.34
C ALA A 62 -0.92 12.05 -2.59
N LEU A 63 -0.96 11.47 -3.79
CA LEU A 63 -0.89 12.24 -5.03
C LEU A 63 -2.04 13.25 -5.16
N ALA A 64 -3.26 12.89 -4.77
CA ALA A 64 -4.38 13.81 -4.72
C ALA A 64 -4.12 14.97 -3.76
N VAL A 65 -3.60 14.70 -2.56
CA VAL A 65 -3.21 15.75 -1.60
C VAL A 65 -2.14 16.69 -2.17
N LEU A 66 -1.08 16.16 -2.78
CA LEU A 66 -0.03 17.01 -3.36
C LEU A 66 -0.55 17.87 -4.51
N THR A 67 -1.42 17.29 -5.34
CA THR A 67 -1.99 17.98 -6.51
C THR A 67 -3.13 18.94 -6.16
N SER A 68 -3.61 18.95 -4.91
CA SER A 68 -4.47 20.02 -4.38
C SER A 68 -3.68 21.25 -3.91
N GLY A 69 -2.39 21.36 -4.27
CA GLY A 69 -1.54 22.50 -3.94
C GLY A 69 -0.76 22.36 -2.63
N VAL A 70 -0.81 21.20 -1.96
CA VAL A 70 0.02 20.95 -0.77
C VAL A 70 1.46 20.64 -1.19
N ALA A 71 2.41 21.39 -0.64
CA ALA A 71 3.83 21.09 -0.76
C ALA A 71 4.32 20.33 0.48
N LEU A 72 4.84 19.12 0.28
CA LEU A 72 5.45 18.31 1.34
C LEU A 72 6.90 17.98 0.98
N PRO A 73 7.85 18.10 1.92
CA PRO A 73 9.18 17.50 1.77
C PRO A 73 9.11 15.99 1.52
N PRO A 74 10.18 15.37 0.98
CA PRO A 74 10.20 13.96 0.63
C PRO A 74 9.65 13.03 1.73
N GLU A 75 10.16 13.10 2.96
CA GLU A 75 9.73 12.22 4.06
C GLU A 75 8.24 12.40 4.43
N LEU A 76 7.74 13.64 4.36
CA LEU A 76 6.33 13.93 4.64
C LEU A 76 5.42 13.45 3.51
N SER A 77 5.90 13.46 2.26
CA SER A 77 5.15 12.86 1.14
C SER A 77 5.05 11.34 1.29
N VAL A 78 6.08 10.68 1.86
CA VAL A 78 6.05 9.23 2.10
C VAL A 78 5.14 8.86 3.26
N ILE A 79 5.16 9.60 4.39
CA ILE A 79 4.25 9.30 5.51
C ILE A 79 2.77 9.51 5.11
N ALA A 80 2.49 10.38 4.13
CA ALA A 80 1.15 10.57 3.58
C ALA A 80 0.61 9.35 2.81
N MET A 81 1.48 8.48 2.28
CA MET A 81 1.08 7.22 1.63
C MET A 81 1.38 5.95 2.45
N ALA A 82 1.92 6.11 3.65
CA ALA A 82 2.39 5.02 4.47
C ALA A 82 1.25 4.21 5.13
N SER A 83 1.60 2.99 5.52
CA SER A 83 0.92 2.18 6.53
C SER A 83 1.90 1.94 7.67
N HIS A 84 2.36 3.04 8.28
CA HIS A 84 3.52 3.04 9.16
C HIS A 84 3.32 2.17 10.41
N SER A 85 4.41 1.66 10.97
CA SER A 85 4.37 0.83 12.16
C SER A 85 4.21 1.61 13.47
N GLY A 86 4.27 2.94 13.43
CA GLY A 86 4.06 3.79 14.61
C GLY A 86 5.31 3.92 15.50
N THR A 87 6.49 3.85 14.89
CA THR A 87 7.76 4.17 15.57
C THR A 87 7.80 5.64 15.97
N ALA A 88 8.65 5.99 16.94
CA ALA A 88 8.86 7.39 17.33
C ALA A 88 9.19 8.30 16.13
N ASN A 89 10.00 7.81 15.18
CA ASN A 89 10.33 8.55 13.96
C ASN A 89 9.12 8.73 13.04
N HIS A 90 8.25 7.73 12.90
CA HIS A 90 7.00 7.90 12.15
C HIS A 90 6.10 8.95 12.81
N LEU A 91 5.92 8.87 14.12
CA LEU A 91 5.05 9.79 14.87
C LEU A 91 5.56 11.23 14.78
N ALA A 92 6.87 11.44 14.76
CA ALA A 92 7.47 12.75 14.53
C ALA A 92 7.10 13.32 13.14
N LEU A 93 7.07 12.49 12.09
CA LEU A 93 6.64 12.93 10.75
C LEU A 93 5.14 13.28 10.71
N VAL A 94 4.30 12.48 11.38
CA VAL A 94 2.86 12.77 11.49
C VAL A 94 2.64 14.09 12.23
N GLN A 95 3.32 14.27 13.37
CA GLN A 95 3.25 15.50 14.15
C GLN A 95 3.71 16.72 13.33
N HIS A 96 4.79 16.58 12.56
CA HIS A 96 5.27 17.65 11.69
C HIS A 96 4.21 18.09 10.67
N ILE A 97 3.48 17.17 10.03
CA ILE A 97 2.38 17.54 9.13
C ILE A 97 1.27 18.30 9.87
N LEU A 98 0.90 17.85 11.08
CA LEU A 98 -0.11 18.53 11.89
C LEU A 98 0.33 19.95 12.27
N ASP A 99 1.61 20.13 12.63
CA ASP A 99 2.18 21.42 13.01
C ASP A 99 2.19 22.41 11.83
N LEU A 100 2.48 21.95 10.61
CA LEU A 100 2.41 22.78 9.39
C LEU A 100 1.02 23.39 9.19
N GLY A 101 -0.04 22.65 9.52
CA GLY A 101 -1.43 23.11 9.41
C GLY A 101 -2.00 23.72 10.70
N ARG A 102 -1.24 23.74 11.80
CA ARG A 102 -1.74 24.03 13.16
C ARG A 102 -2.97 23.19 13.53
N ILE A 103 -2.98 21.94 13.11
CA ILE A 103 -4.09 21.00 13.26
C ILE A 103 -3.95 20.28 14.60
N PRO A 104 -4.95 20.29 15.49
CA PRO A 104 -4.88 19.53 16.72
C PRO A 104 -5.00 18.02 16.43
N VAL A 105 -4.37 17.18 17.26
CA VAL A 105 -4.48 15.71 17.17
C VAL A 105 -5.95 15.25 17.21
N SER A 106 -6.84 15.97 17.90
CA SER A 106 -8.27 15.68 17.98
C SER A 106 -9.02 15.83 16.64
N ALA A 107 -8.43 16.46 15.62
CA ALA A 107 -9.00 16.53 14.28
C ALA A 107 -8.78 15.23 13.48
N LEU A 108 -7.86 14.35 13.90
CA LEU A 108 -7.66 13.06 13.26
C LEU A 108 -8.90 12.17 13.50
N GLN A 109 -9.61 11.85 12.41
CA GLN A 109 -10.79 10.99 12.45
C GLN A 109 -10.48 9.50 12.22
N CYS A 110 -9.20 9.12 12.10
CA CYS A 110 -8.83 7.70 12.17
C CYS A 110 -9.01 7.16 13.60
N PRO A 111 -9.35 5.87 13.77
CA PRO A 111 -9.52 5.28 15.10
C PRO A 111 -8.28 5.43 15.97
N ALA A 112 -8.48 5.52 17.28
CA ALA A 112 -7.38 5.40 18.23
C ALA A 112 -6.85 3.96 18.24
N ASP A 113 -5.53 3.81 18.22
CA ASP A 113 -4.86 2.50 18.23
C ASP A 113 -3.59 2.55 19.09
N ILE A 114 -2.82 1.48 19.12
CA ILE A 114 -1.45 1.41 19.65
C ILE A 114 -0.48 1.04 18.52
N PRO A 115 0.83 1.33 18.63
CA PRO A 115 1.79 1.03 17.56
C PRO A 115 1.80 -0.44 17.15
N ILE A 116 2.02 -0.69 15.85
CA ILE A 116 2.25 -2.04 15.29
C ILE A 116 3.67 -2.50 15.61
N ASP A 117 4.62 -1.58 15.61
CA ASP A 117 6.01 -1.84 15.95
C ASP A 117 6.11 -2.43 17.38
N ARG A 118 6.81 -3.56 17.51
CA ARG A 118 6.83 -4.34 18.75
C ARG A 118 7.47 -3.56 19.90
N GLU A 119 8.54 -2.83 19.63
CA GLU A 119 9.25 -2.06 20.64
C GLU A 119 8.39 -0.87 21.11
N SER A 120 7.88 -0.09 20.16
CA SER A 120 7.02 1.07 20.41
C SER A 120 5.73 0.68 21.14
N ARG A 121 5.13 -0.45 20.76
CA ARG A 121 3.97 -1.03 21.46
C ARG A 121 4.33 -1.41 22.90
N GLY A 122 5.48 -2.04 23.09
CA GLY A 122 5.98 -2.40 24.42
C GLY A 122 6.18 -1.17 25.31
N GLN A 123 6.66 -0.06 24.75
CA GLN A 123 6.79 1.20 25.47
C GLN A 123 5.43 1.76 25.91
N VAL A 124 4.48 1.90 24.97
CA VAL A 124 3.12 2.37 25.24
C VAL A 124 2.45 1.57 26.37
N LEU A 125 2.60 0.24 26.34
CA LEU A 125 2.03 -0.63 27.37
C LEU A 125 2.72 -0.50 28.73
N ARG A 126 4.07 -0.40 28.78
CA ARG A 126 4.82 -0.20 30.03
C ARG A 126 4.48 1.13 30.69
N GLU A 127 4.35 2.18 29.88
CA GLU A 127 4.04 3.54 30.33
C GLU A 127 2.55 3.76 30.59
N ARG A 128 1.70 2.76 30.28
CA ARG A 128 0.23 2.82 30.42
C ARG A 128 -0.38 4.01 29.67
N LEU A 129 0.18 4.35 28.51
CA LEU A 129 -0.37 5.38 27.65
C LEU A 129 -1.68 4.90 27.03
N ALA A 130 -2.64 5.81 26.87
CA ALA A 130 -3.90 5.52 26.20
C ALA A 130 -3.68 5.32 24.69
N PRO A 131 -4.51 4.49 24.02
CA PRO A 131 -4.57 4.48 22.56
C PRO A 131 -4.79 5.89 22.00
N SER A 132 -4.23 6.16 20.82
CA SER A 132 -4.28 7.48 20.19
C SER A 132 -4.45 7.34 18.68
N PRO A 133 -5.19 8.24 18.01
CA PRO A 133 -5.23 8.32 16.55
C PRO A 133 -3.85 8.48 15.92
N MET A 134 -2.88 9.08 16.64
CA MET A 134 -1.49 9.21 16.17
C MET A 134 -0.83 7.85 15.91
N PHE A 135 -1.13 6.85 16.76
CA PHE A 135 -0.52 5.52 16.66
C PHE A 135 -1.09 4.68 15.52
N MET A 136 -2.26 5.04 15.02
CA MET A 136 -2.93 4.34 13.93
C MET A 136 -2.09 4.45 12.64
N ASN A 137 -1.85 3.32 11.96
CA ASN A 137 -0.99 3.24 10.77
C ASN A 137 -1.39 4.12 9.55
N CYS A 138 -2.56 4.77 9.59
CA CYS A 138 -3.06 5.69 8.58
C CYS A 138 -2.97 7.15 9.03
N SER A 139 -2.47 7.45 10.22
CA SER A 139 -2.51 8.79 10.79
C SER A 139 -1.73 9.80 9.94
N GLY A 140 -0.61 9.39 9.32
CA GLY A 140 0.11 10.21 8.34
C GLY A 140 -0.72 10.62 7.11
N LYS A 141 -1.48 9.70 6.53
CA LYS A 141 -2.43 10.00 5.46
C LYS A 141 -3.51 10.97 5.94
N HIS A 142 -4.05 10.75 7.14
CA HIS A 142 -5.10 11.61 7.70
C HIS A 142 -4.58 13.03 7.99
N ALA A 143 -3.36 13.17 8.51
CA ALA A 143 -2.71 14.45 8.70
C ALA A 143 -2.52 15.19 7.36
N ALA A 144 -2.08 14.49 6.32
CA ALA A 144 -1.91 15.06 4.98
C ALA A 144 -3.25 15.50 4.34
N MET A 145 -4.31 14.70 4.54
CA MET A 145 -5.67 15.06 4.14
C MET A 145 -6.17 16.33 4.84
N LEU A 146 -5.94 16.45 6.16
CA LEU A 146 -6.30 17.64 6.92
C LEU A 146 -5.48 18.86 6.50
N LEU A 147 -4.19 18.70 6.22
CA LEU A 147 -3.36 19.78 5.69
C LEU A 147 -3.86 20.28 4.33
N ALA A 148 -4.30 19.37 3.45
CA ALA A 148 -4.96 19.76 2.20
C ALA A 148 -6.22 20.59 2.44
N CYS A 149 -7.01 20.23 3.45
CA CYS A 149 -8.19 21.00 3.82
C CYS A 149 -7.81 22.41 4.31
N VAL A 150 -6.78 22.53 5.16
CA VAL A 150 -6.28 23.84 5.61
C VAL A 150 -5.81 24.71 4.44
N VAL A 151 -4.97 24.16 3.54
CA VAL A 151 -4.44 24.89 2.38
C VAL A 151 -5.54 25.38 1.44
N ASN A 152 -6.63 24.64 1.31
CA ASN A 152 -7.72 24.95 0.38
C ASN A 152 -8.94 25.60 1.06
N GLY A 153 -8.91 25.84 2.37
CA GLY A 153 -10.07 26.35 3.11
C GLY A 153 -11.27 25.40 3.14
N TRP A 154 -11.04 24.08 3.07
CA TRP A 154 -12.09 23.08 3.17
C TRP A 154 -12.37 22.68 4.63
N PRO A 155 -13.61 22.23 4.96
CA PRO A 155 -13.97 21.85 6.32
C PRO A 155 -13.14 20.69 6.89
N LEU A 156 -12.61 20.84 8.10
CA LEU A 156 -11.81 19.79 8.74
C LEU A 156 -12.66 18.69 9.35
N GLU A 157 -13.91 18.96 9.69
CA GLU A 157 -14.80 18.06 10.44
C GLU A 157 -15.47 17.02 9.53
N SER A 158 -15.43 17.22 8.21
CA SER A 158 -16.13 16.40 7.23
C SER A 158 -15.22 15.84 6.13
N TYR A 159 -13.90 15.91 6.31
CA TYR A 159 -12.93 15.52 5.28
C TYR A 159 -13.02 14.04 4.85
N LEU A 160 -13.70 13.18 5.61
CA LEU A 160 -13.96 11.78 5.25
C LEU A 160 -15.28 11.57 4.48
N ASN A 161 -16.15 12.59 4.38
CA ASN A 161 -17.42 12.49 3.68
C ASN A 161 -17.19 12.36 2.17
N ASN A 162 -17.93 11.48 1.49
CA ASN A 162 -17.77 11.22 0.05
C ASN A 162 -17.92 12.46 -0.84
N ASP A 163 -18.75 13.41 -0.42
CA ASP A 163 -19.02 14.66 -1.15
C ASP A 163 -18.07 15.80 -0.75
N HIS A 164 -17.17 15.56 0.20
CA HIS A 164 -16.17 16.55 0.59
C HIS A 164 -15.24 16.85 -0.59
N PRO A 165 -14.85 18.12 -0.87
CA PRO A 165 -14.00 18.47 -2.01
C PRO A 165 -12.71 17.63 -2.12
N LEU A 166 -12.07 17.35 -0.98
CA LEU A 166 -10.92 16.45 -0.92
C LEU A 166 -11.23 15.04 -1.43
N GLN A 167 -12.34 14.43 -1.00
CA GLN A 167 -12.69 13.05 -1.40
C GLN A 167 -13.13 12.98 -2.86
N VAL A 168 -13.78 14.04 -3.37
CA VAL A 168 -14.04 14.20 -4.81
C VAL A 168 -12.72 14.22 -5.59
N HIS A 169 -11.75 15.02 -5.16
CA HIS A 169 -10.44 15.10 -5.82
C HIS A 169 -9.64 13.79 -5.75
N ILE A 170 -9.71 13.08 -4.61
CA ILE A 170 -9.13 11.73 -4.47
C ILE A 170 -9.77 10.76 -5.45
N ARG A 171 -11.10 10.71 -5.52
CA ARG A 171 -11.82 9.85 -6.45
C ARG A 171 -11.44 10.15 -7.90
N ASP A 172 -11.36 11.42 -8.27
CA ASP A 172 -10.98 11.84 -9.62
C ASP A 172 -9.54 11.44 -9.96
N THR A 173 -8.61 11.59 -9.00
CA THR A 173 -7.22 11.12 -9.13
C THR A 173 -7.16 9.61 -9.32
N VAL A 174 -7.93 8.86 -8.52
CA VAL A 174 -8.03 7.40 -8.63
C VAL A 174 -8.53 7.00 -10.01
N GLN A 175 -9.65 7.56 -10.49
CA GLN A 175 -10.21 7.24 -11.80
C GLN A 175 -9.25 7.59 -12.95
N ARG A 176 -8.56 8.73 -12.84
CA ARG A 176 -7.60 9.17 -13.85
C ARG A 176 -6.42 8.20 -13.96
N PHE A 177 -5.87 7.75 -12.83
CA PHE A 177 -4.71 6.85 -12.82
C PHE A 177 -5.09 5.40 -13.06
N SER A 178 -6.23 4.91 -12.57
CA SER A 178 -6.69 3.56 -12.87
C SER A 178 -7.22 3.43 -14.29
N GLY A 179 -7.71 4.51 -14.90
CA GLY A 179 -8.45 4.45 -16.16
C GLY A 179 -9.83 3.81 -16.01
N GLU A 180 -10.34 3.68 -14.79
CA GLU A 180 -11.61 3.04 -14.47
C GLU A 180 -12.53 4.02 -13.75
N LYS A 181 -13.85 3.90 -13.96
CA LYS A 181 -14.83 4.60 -13.13
C LYS A 181 -14.98 3.89 -11.80
N VAL A 182 -15.00 4.66 -10.71
CA VAL A 182 -15.30 4.11 -9.39
C VAL A 182 -16.77 3.73 -9.36
N SER A 183 -17.03 2.42 -9.29
CA SER A 183 -18.39 1.86 -9.34
C SER A 183 -18.95 1.50 -7.96
N ALA A 184 -18.09 1.38 -6.94
CA ALA A 184 -18.47 1.19 -5.56
C ALA A 184 -17.46 1.89 -4.63
N THR A 185 -17.97 2.44 -3.53
CA THR A 185 -17.16 3.04 -2.47
C THR A 185 -17.60 2.45 -1.13
N GLY A 186 -16.64 1.93 -0.37
CA GLY A 186 -16.84 1.49 1.01
C GLY A 186 -16.19 2.45 2.00
N VAL A 187 -16.28 2.10 3.28
CA VAL A 187 -15.55 2.76 4.37
C VAL A 187 -14.41 1.84 4.80
N ASP A 188 -13.17 2.32 4.72
CA ASP A 188 -11.99 1.56 5.17
C ASP A 188 -11.92 1.51 6.70
N GLY A 189 -11.07 0.64 7.26
CA GLY A 189 -10.86 0.53 8.71
C GLY A 189 -10.31 1.81 9.34
N CYS A 190 -9.77 2.74 8.55
CA CYS A 190 -9.38 4.07 9.01
C CYS A 190 -10.53 5.09 9.03
N GLY A 191 -11.73 4.71 8.59
CA GLY A 191 -12.90 5.59 8.44
C GLY A 191 -12.96 6.35 7.11
N ALA A 192 -11.90 6.33 6.29
CA ALA A 192 -11.88 7.04 5.00
C ALA A 192 -12.57 6.24 3.88
N PRO A 193 -13.05 6.91 2.82
CA PRO A 193 -13.54 6.24 1.63
C PRO A 193 -12.49 5.31 1.00
N VAL A 194 -12.92 4.11 0.59
CA VAL A 194 -12.13 3.17 -0.22
C VAL A 194 -12.89 2.84 -1.49
N HIS A 195 -12.26 3.08 -2.64
CA HIS A 195 -12.88 2.92 -3.94
C HIS A 195 -12.55 1.54 -4.53
N ALA A 196 -13.59 0.84 -4.99
CA ALA A 196 -13.42 -0.44 -5.66
C ALA A 196 -12.76 -0.24 -7.04
N LEU A 197 -11.77 -1.08 -7.34
CA LEU A 197 -11.04 -1.12 -8.62
C LEU A 197 -10.81 -2.57 -9.01
N SER A 198 -10.55 -2.82 -10.29
CA SER A 198 -9.96 -4.11 -10.68
C SER A 198 -8.47 -4.17 -10.31
N LEU A 199 -7.88 -5.38 -10.29
CA LEU A 199 -6.42 -5.51 -10.14
C LEU A 199 -5.69 -4.90 -11.33
N VAL A 200 -6.28 -4.96 -12.53
CA VAL A 200 -5.74 -4.29 -13.73
C VAL A 200 -5.72 -2.77 -13.56
N GLY A 201 -6.79 -2.19 -13.03
CA GLY A 201 -6.89 -0.77 -12.71
C GLY A 201 -5.87 -0.34 -11.66
N LEU A 202 -5.68 -1.15 -10.61
CA LEU A 202 -4.68 -0.90 -9.57
C LEU A 202 -3.25 -0.97 -10.14
N ALA A 203 -2.93 -2.02 -10.91
CA ALA A 203 -1.62 -2.16 -11.55
C ALA A 203 -1.33 -1.00 -12.50
N ARG A 204 -2.32 -0.61 -13.33
CA ARG A 204 -2.18 0.53 -14.25
C ARG A 204 -1.92 1.85 -13.51
N ALA A 205 -2.61 2.06 -12.39
CA ALA A 205 -2.45 3.25 -11.57
C ALA A 205 -1.02 3.36 -10.99
N ILE A 206 -0.51 2.27 -10.39
CA ILE A 206 0.84 2.27 -9.82
C ILE A 206 1.92 2.29 -10.91
N ARG A 207 1.73 1.57 -12.01
CA ARG A 207 2.63 1.63 -13.18
C ARG A 207 2.80 3.08 -13.64
N ARG A 208 1.70 3.83 -13.80
CA ARG A 208 1.74 5.25 -14.19
C ARG A 208 2.52 6.11 -13.22
N ILE A 209 2.49 5.82 -11.92
CA ILE A 209 3.33 6.50 -10.91
C ILE A 209 4.80 6.13 -11.12
N VAL A 210 5.10 4.83 -11.19
CA VAL A 210 6.47 4.28 -11.29
C VAL A 210 7.17 4.72 -12.58
N THR A 211 6.45 4.79 -13.70
CA THR A 211 7.00 5.21 -15.00
C THR A 211 6.89 6.73 -15.23
N SER A 212 6.47 7.52 -14.24
CA SER A 212 6.42 8.97 -14.38
C SER A 212 7.81 9.60 -14.32
N SER A 213 7.99 10.74 -14.99
CA SER A 213 9.26 11.47 -15.03
C SER A 213 9.16 12.84 -14.34
N VAL A 214 10.19 13.18 -13.56
CA VAL A 214 10.37 14.52 -12.96
C VAL A 214 10.56 15.62 -14.02
N SER A 215 10.97 15.25 -15.23
CA SER A 215 11.08 16.17 -16.38
C SER A 215 9.80 16.26 -17.23
N SER A 216 8.71 15.59 -16.83
CA SER A 216 7.46 15.61 -17.59
C SER A 216 6.94 17.05 -17.76
N PRO A 217 6.43 17.45 -18.95
CA PRO A 217 5.80 18.75 -19.11
C PRO A 217 4.49 18.88 -18.31
N PHE A 218 3.87 17.76 -17.93
CA PHE A 218 2.61 17.73 -17.18
C PHE A 218 2.87 17.70 -15.66
N PRO A 219 2.38 18.70 -14.89
CA PRO A 219 2.63 18.79 -13.44
C PRO A 219 2.26 17.52 -12.67
N LEU A 220 1.11 16.91 -12.99
CA LEU A 220 0.64 15.69 -12.34
C LEU A 220 1.65 14.53 -12.41
N HIS A 221 2.29 14.36 -13.56
CA HIS A 221 3.29 13.31 -13.75
C HIS A 221 4.60 13.65 -13.05
N ARG A 222 5.00 14.94 -12.98
CA ARG A 222 6.15 15.34 -12.17
C ARG A 222 5.94 15.02 -10.70
N THR A 223 4.79 15.40 -10.14
CA THR A 223 4.44 15.12 -8.73
C THR A 223 4.38 13.61 -8.46
N ALA A 224 3.85 12.82 -9.39
CA ALA A 224 3.85 11.36 -9.27
C ALA A 224 5.28 10.77 -9.25
N ALA A 225 6.17 11.30 -10.11
CA ALA A 225 7.57 10.89 -10.13
C ALA A 225 8.32 11.28 -8.84
N GLU A 226 8.11 12.49 -8.34
CA GLU A 226 8.69 12.97 -7.08
C GLU A 226 8.23 12.13 -5.89
N LEU A 227 6.94 11.79 -5.85
CA LEU A 227 6.36 10.91 -4.83
C LEU A 227 6.99 9.51 -4.89
N TYR A 228 7.13 8.93 -6.09
CA TYR A 228 7.79 7.65 -6.31
C TYR A 228 9.26 7.65 -5.86
N GLN A 229 10.04 8.65 -6.28
CA GLN A 229 11.44 8.80 -5.88
C GLN A 229 11.59 8.95 -4.37
N SER A 230 10.70 9.73 -3.73
CA SER A 230 10.67 9.85 -2.27
C SER A 230 10.40 8.51 -1.59
N ALA A 231 9.46 7.71 -2.12
CA ALA A 231 9.17 6.38 -1.57
C ALA A 231 10.38 5.44 -1.63
N LEU A 232 11.15 5.46 -2.73
CA LEU A 232 12.36 4.64 -2.86
C LEU A 232 13.50 5.11 -1.95
N ASN A 233 13.66 6.42 -1.78
CA ASN A 233 14.73 6.99 -0.95
C ASN A 233 14.44 6.89 0.56
N HIS A 234 13.17 6.70 0.94
CA HIS A 234 12.74 6.65 2.33
C HIS A 234 11.80 5.46 2.61
N GLY A 235 12.12 4.27 2.07
CA GLY A 235 11.27 3.08 2.12
C GLY A 235 10.82 2.66 3.52
N TRP A 236 11.67 2.88 4.54
CA TRP A 236 11.34 2.62 5.95
C TRP A 236 10.08 3.34 6.45
N ILE A 237 9.70 4.47 5.83
CA ILE A 237 8.51 5.23 6.21
C ILE A 237 7.23 4.47 5.82
N ILE A 238 7.24 3.71 4.71
CA ILE A 238 6.05 3.08 4.13
C ILE A 238 5.40 2.05 5.06
N ASP A 239 6.18 1.20 5.70
CA ASP A 239 5.68 0.08 6.53
C ASP A 239 6.39 0.03 7.89
N GLY A 240 7.66 0.43 7.93
CA GLY A 240 8.51 0.45 9.11
C GLY A 240 9.79 -0.35 8.94
N PRO A 241 10.85 -0.07 9.73
CA PRO A 241 12.14 -0.74 9.59
C PRO A 241 12.02 -2.27 9.63
N GLY A 242 12.67 -2.95 8.68
CA GLY A 242 12.71 -4.42 8.62
C GLY A 242 11.39 -5.11 8.26
N ARG A 243 10.32 -4.37 7.96
CA ARG A 243 9.02 -4.94 7.57
C ARG A 243 8.97 -5.24 6.06
N PRO A 244 8.10 -6.16 5.59
CA PRO A 244 8.17 -6.69 4.24
C PRO A 244 8.21 -5.66 3.11
N ASN A 245 7.35 -4.62 3.11
CA ASN A 245 7.41 -3.62 2.04
C ASN A 245 8.72 -2.82 2.09
N THR A 246 9.16 -2.42 3.28
CA THR A 246 10.41 -1.70 3.50
C THR A 246 11.60 -2.48 2.97
N VAL A 247 11.67 -3.79 3.30
CA VAL A 247 12.75 -4.67 2.83
C VAL A 247 12.77 -4.72 1.29
N VAL A 248 11.60 -4.91 0.67
CA VAL A 248 11.50 -4.96 -0.80
C VAL A 248 11.93 -3.63 -1.44
N ILE A 249 11.48 -2.50 -0.89
CA ILE A 249 11.86 -1.17 -1.38
C ILE A 249 13.37 -0.95 -1.23
N ASP A 250 13.87 -1.07 -0.01
CA ASP A 250 15.24 -0.68 0.33
C ASP A 250 16.30 -1.61 -0.30
N ARG A 251 15.96 -2.89 -0.51
CA ARG A 251 16.92 -3.88 -1.06
C ARG A 251 16.80 -4.12 -2.55
N LEU A 252 15.61 -3.94 -3.14
CA LEU A 252 15.38 -4.24 -4.56
C LEU A 252 15.13 -2.99 -5.41
N GLY A 253 14.92 -1.82 -4.80
CA GLY A 253 14.48 -0.62 -5.51
C GLY A 253 13.08 -0.77 -6.11
N VAL A 254 12.29 -1.71 -5.60
CA VAL A 254 10.92 -2.00 -6.06
C VAL A 254 9.95 -1.22 -5.20
N PHE A 255 9.10 -0.40 -5.80
CA PHE A 255 8.00 0.19 -5.06
C PHE A 255 7.05 -0.92 -4.59
N ALA A 256 6.84 -1.08 -3.29
CA ALA A 256 5.97 -2.12 -2.74
C ALA A 256 4.94 -1.52 -1.78
N LYS A 257 3.67 -1.87 -2.00
CA LYS A 257 2.58 -1.45 -1.13
C LYS A 257 1.57 -2.57 -0.91
N PHE A 258 1.57 -3.13 0.29
CA PHE A 258 0.48 -4.01 0.72
C PHE A 258 -0.81 -3.23 1.01
N GLY A 259 -1.92 -3.93 0.86
CA GLY A 259 -3.27 -3.57 1.31
C GLY A 259 -3.78 -4.65 2.25
N ALA A 260 -4.54 -4.26 3.28
CA ALA A 260 -5.23 -5.23 4.14
C ALA A 260 -6.08 -6.19 3.30
N GLU A 261 -6.44 -7.34 3.86
CA GLU A 261 -7.14 -8.39 3.13
C GLU A 261 -6.35 -8.91 1.92
N GLY A 262 -5.02 -9.06 2.02
CA GLY A 262 -4.23 -9.84 1.06
C GLY A 262 -4.03 -9.19 -0.30
N VAL A 263 -4.13 -7.85 -0.38
CA VAL A 263 -3.82 -7.11 -1.62
C VAL A 263 -2.35 -6.73 -1.63
N MET A 264 -1.70 -6.84 -2.79
CA MET A 264 -0.33 -6.35 -2.98
C MET A 264 -0.23 -5.67 -4.34
N VAL A 265 0.54 -4.58 -4.39
CA VAL A 265 0.96 -3.96 -5.64
C VAL A 265 2.46 -3.66 -5.56
N MET A 266 3.19 -4.04 -6.61
CA MET A 266 4.64 -3.81 -6.73
C MET A 266 4.99 -3.27 -8.11
N GLY A 267 5.86 -2.27 -8.18
CA GLY A 267 6.41 -1.75 -9.44
C GLY A 267 7.93 -1.83 -9.44
N ALA A 268 8.48 -2.57 -10.40
CA ALA A 268 9.91 -2.77 -10.57
C ALA A 268 10.59 -1.57 -11.29
N PRO A 269 11.91 -1.42 -11.17
CA PRO A 269 12.64 -0.29 -11.77
C PRO A 269 12.47 -0.15 -13.29
N ASN A 270 12.25 -1.26 -14.00
CA ASN A 270 12.02 -1.26 -15.44
C ASN A 270 10.59 -0.83 -15.82
N GLY A 271 9.67 -0.64 -14.85
CA GLY A 271 8.27 -0.29 -15.07
C GLY A 271 7.30 -1.47 -15.01
N THR A 272 7.77 -2.72 -14.99
CA THR A 272 6.91 -3.90 -14.82
C THR A 272 6.17 -3.80 -13.49
N THR A 273 4.86 -3.98 -13.51
CA THR A 273 4.00 -3.78 -12.34
C THR A 273 3.09 -4.98 -12.10
N VAL A 274 3.11 -5.50 -10.88
CA VAL A 274 2.24 -6.60 -10.42
C VAL A 274 1.18 -6.04 -9.49
N ALA A 275 -0.06 -6.50 -9.65
CA ALA A 275 -1.10 -6.37 -8.62
C ALA A 275 -1.79 -7.71 -8.39
N LEU A 276 -2.07 -8.05 -7.13
CA LEU A 276 -2.76 -9.28 -6.77
C LEU A 276 -3.67 -9.14 -5.55
N LYS A 277 -4.58 -10.10 -5.39
CA LYS A 277 -5.45 -10.31 -4.22
C LYS A 277 -5.42 -11.79 -3.86
N VAL A 278 -5.03 -12.10 -2.63
CA VAL A 278 -5.23 -13.42 -2.01
C VAL A 278 -6.56 -13.43 -1.27
N LEU A 279 -7.46 -14.37 -1.57
CA LEU A 279 -8.84 -14.36 -1.10
C LEU A 279 -8.97 -14.43 0.43
N ASP A 280 -8.13 -15.22 1.10
CA ASP A 280 -8.11 -15.37 2.57
C ASP A 280 -7.39 -14.23 3.32
N GLY A 281 -6.90 -13.23 2.57
CA GLY A 281 -6.26 -12.06 3.14
C GLY A 281 -4.79 -12.23 3.55
N ASN A 282 -4.16 -13.36 3.24
CA ASN A 282 -2.80 -13.66 3.71
C ASN A 282 -1.73 -12.82 2.98
N LEU A 283 -1.10 -11.90 3.72
CA LEU A 283 -0.06 -11.02 3.20
C LEU A 283 1.30 -11.69 2.95
N ARG A 284 1.62 -12.80 3.63
CA ARG A 284 2.87 -13.55 3.34
C ARG A 284 2.81 -14.18 1.96
N ALA A 285 1.67 -14.79 1.65
CA ALA A 285 1.36 -15.32 0.32
C ALA A 285 1.37 -14.20 -0.74
N ALA A 286 0.77 -13.05 -0.43
CA ALA A 286 0.71 -11.91 -1.33
C ALA A 286 2.11 -11.37 -1.69
N SER A 287 3.01 -11.25 -0.69
CA SER A 287 4.38 -10.77 -0.90
C SER A 287 5.20 -11.72 -1.77
N VAL A 288 5.25 -13.02 -1.41
CA VAL A 288 6.08 -13.97 -2.16
C VAL A 288 5.55 -14.17 -3.58
N ALA A 289 4.23 -14.29 -3.78
CA ALA A 289 3.66 -14.44 -5.12
C ALA A 289 3.94 -13.21 -6.01
N SER A 290 3.95 -11.99 -5.44
CA SER A 290 4.26 -10.78 -6.22
C SER A 290 5.70 -10.74 -6.69
N LEU A 291 6.66 -11.14 -5.83
CA LEU A 291 8.08 -11.18 -6.19
C LEU A 291 8.35 -12.25 -7.27
N GLU A 292 7.72 -13.41 -7.14
CA GLU A 292 7.82 -14.50 -8.12
C GLU A 292 7.29 -14.08 -9.50
N LEU A 293 6.15 -13.36 -9.53
CA LEU A 293 5.62 -12.77 -10.77
C LEU A 293 6.57 -11.76 -11.42
N LEU A 294 7.32 -11.00 -10.61
CA LEU A 294 8.34 -10.08 -11.13
C LEU A 294 9.59 -10.81 -11.65
N VAL A 295 9.96 -11.95 -11.06
CA VAL A 295 11.04 -12.81 -11.59
C VAL A 295 10.62 -13.45 -12.92
N ASP A 296 9.42 -14.00 -12.99
CA ASP A 296 8.87 -14.60 -14.21
C ASP A 296 8.79 -13.60 -15.37
N ALA A 297 8.47 -12.34 -15.06
CA ALA A 297 8.45 -11.26 -16.04
C ALA A 297 9.85 -10.70 -16.37
N ALA A 298 10.92 -11.33 -15.87
CA ALA A 298 12.32 -10.88 -16.00
C ALA A 298 12.57 -9.43 -15.52
N ALA A 299 11.70 -8.91 -14.64
CA ALA A 299 11.83 -7.58 -14.05
C ALA A 299 12.78 -7.59 -12.84
N LEU A 300 12.95 -8.75 -12.19
CA LEU A 300 13.90 -8.99 -11.12
C LEU A 300 14.69 -10.27 -11.39
N THR A 301 15.91 -10.35 -10.88
CA THR A 301 16.68 -11.60 -10.93
C THR A 301 16.26 -12.52 -9.79
N ARG A 302 16.30 -13.84 -10.02
CA ARG A 302 16.10 -14.86 -8.99
C ARG A 302 16.99 -14.61 -7.77
N ALA A 303 18.29 -14.38 -7.99
CA ALA A 303 19.25 -14.15 -6.92
C ALA A 303 18.88 -12.96 -6.03
N ALA A 304 18.44 -11.83 -6.62
CA ALA A 304 18.03 -10.67 -5.84
C ALA A 304 16.79 -10.96 -4.99
N VAL A 305 15.83 -11.72 -5.51
CA VAL A 305 14.65 -12.12 -4.74
C VAL A 305 15.01 -13.10 -3.61
N ASP A 306 15.85 -14.11 -3.89
CA ASP A 306 16.29 -15.08 -2.88
C ASP A 306 16.98 -14.41 -1.69
N ASP A 307 17.75 -13.33 -1.93
CA ASP A 307 18.41 -12.53 -0.89
C ASP A 307 17.42 -11.80 0.04
N VAL A 308 16.18 -11.53 -0.40
CA VAL A 308 15.17 -10.83 0.43
C VAL A 308 14.20 -11.76 1.14
N LEU A 309 13.96 -12.98 0.62
CA LEU A 309 12.98 -13.92 1.19
C LEU A 309 13.14 -14.17 2.70
N PRO A 310 14.35 -14.30 3.28
CA PRO A 310 14.52 -14.53 4.72
C PRO A 310 13.94 -13.42 5.60
N TYR A 311 13.78 -12.21 5.07
CA TYR A 311 13.30 -11.05 5.81
C TYR A 311 11.78 -10.85 5.72
N LEU A 312 11.07 -11.67 4.92
CA LEU A 312 9.63 -11.51 4.68
C LEU A 312 8.76 -12.32 5.65
N GLY A 313 9.36 -13.02 6.62
CA GLY A 313 8.63 -13.81 7.61
C GLY A 313 7.90 -15.02 7.01
N LEU A 314 8.48 -15.63 5.98
CA LEU A 314 7.88 -16.77 5.26
C LEU A 314 8.07 -18.10 5.99
N GLY A 315 9.02 -18.19 6.92
CA GLY A 315 9.29 -19.41 7.69
C GLY A 315 8.11 -19.86 8.55
N VAL A 316 7.89 -21.17 8.60
CA VAL A 316 6.92 -21.84 9.47
C VAL A 316 7.68 -22.55 10.57
N THR A 317 7.42 -22.19 11.82
CA THR A 317 8.14 -22.75 12.96
C THR A 317 7.47 -24.00 13.53
N GLY A 318 8.30 -24.90 14.06
CA GLY A 318 7.94 -26.05 14.88
C GLY A 318 8.86 -26.08 16.09
N GLY A 319 8.37 -25.55 17.23
CA GLY A 319 9.26 -25.17 18.33
C GLY A 319 10.14 -23.98 17.94
N SER A 320 11.45 -24.07 18.20
CA SER A 320 12.42 -23.03 17.85
C SER A 320 13.00 -23.15 16.45
N GLU A 321 12.69 -24.24 15.73
CA GLU A 321 13.23 -24.52 14.40
C GLU A 321 12.25 -24.13 13.29
N VAL A 322 12.79 -23.77 12.13
CA VAL A 322 12.01 -23.59 10.89
C VAL A 322 11.80 -24.95 10.25
N VAL A 323 10.54 -25.38 10.13
CA VAL A 323 10.15 -26.70 9.62
C VAL A 323 9.41 -26.63 8.29
N GLY A 324 9.23 -25.44 7.74
CA GLY A 324 8.54 -25.22 6.48
C GLY A 324 8.49 -23.74 6.12
N GLU A 325 7.69 -23.42 5.10
CA GLU A 325 7.66 -22.07 4.53
C GLU A 325 6.35 -21.77 3.81
N VAL A 326 6.09 -20.47 3.61
CA VAL A 326 5.15 -19.99 2.59
C VAL A 326 5.92 -19.78 1.29
N ARG A 327 5.54 -20.49 0.23
CA ARG A 327 6.15 -20.37 -1.10
C ARG A 327 5.09 -20.16 -2.18
N ALA A 328 5.44 -19.43 -3.24
CA ALA A 328 4.55 -19.32 -4.39
C ALA A 328 4.46 -20.66 -5.15
N THR A 329 3.43 -20.79 -5.98
CA THR A 329 3.21 -21.99 -6.83
C THR A 329 2.95 -21.65 -8.30
N ILE A 330 3.27 -20.43 -8.68
CA ILE A 330 2.99 -19.83 -9.99
C ILE A 330 4.25 -19.67 -10.79
#